data_AF-A0A5C7WT96-F1
#
_entry.id   AF-A0A5C7WT96-F1
#
_cell.length_a   1.000
_cell.length_b   1.000
_cell.length_c   1.000
_cell.angle_alpha   90.00
_cell.angle_beta   90.00
_cell.angle_gamma   90.00
#
_symmetry.space_group_name_H-M   'P 1'
#
loop_
_entity.id
_entity.type
_entity.pdbx_description
1 polymer ?
#
loop_
_entity_poly.entity_id
_entity_poly.type
_entity_poly.pdbx_seq_one_letter_code
_entity_poly.pdbx_strand_id
1 'polypeptide(L)'
;MALNIKDPDVVRLAEELARRMGHGNKTQAIRDALRSQLELTQARAEARAEEILDVLATEIWPMLPDRTPITKVQREDILGYDSETGV
;
A
#
# COMPACT_ATOMS: atom_id res chain seq x y z
N MET A 1 21.72 -5.18 -7.81
CA MET A 1 21.82 -5.97 -9.07
C MET A 1 21.28 -5.15 -10.21
N ALA A 2 21.85 -5.28 -11.42
CA ALA A 2 21.33 -4.62 -12.62
C ALA A 2 20.17 -5.43 -13.22
N LEU A 3 19.09 -4.75 -13.63
CA LEU A 3 17.94 -5.38 -14.29
C LEU A 3 18.33 -5.70 -15.74
N ASN A 4 18.34 -6.98 -16.11
CA ASN A 4 18.56 -7.41 -17.50
C ASN A 4 17.24 -7.85 -18.12
N ILE A 5 16.76 -7.09 -19.09
CA ILE A 5 15.52 -7.36 -19.83
C ILE A 5 15.90 -7.93 -21.19
N LYS A 6 15.54 -9.20 -21.44
CA LYS A 6 15.79 -9.88 -22.72
C LYS A 6 14.56 -9.96 -23.63
N ASP A 7 13.42 -9.54 -23.11
CA ASP A 7 12.16 -9.51 -23.85
C ASP A 7 12.16 -8.33 -24.85
N PRO A 8 12.09 -8.58 -26.17
CA PRO A 8 12.13 -7.54 -27.18
C PRO A 8 10.92 -6.59 -27.12
N ASP A 9 9.75 -7.07 -26.68
CA ASP A 9 8.57 -6.22 -26.55
C ASP A 9 8.70 -5.22 -25.41
N VAL A 10 9.29 -5.64 -24.29
CA VAL A 10 9.56 -4.74 -23.16
C VAL A 10 10.56 -3.66 -23.56
N VAL A 11 11.59 -4.01 -24.35
CA VAL A 11 12.55 -3.03 -24.87
C VAL A 11 11.86 -2.03 -25.80
N ARG A 12 11.03 -2.50 -26.73
CA ARG A 12 10.26 -1.63 -27.64
C ARG A 12 9.33 -0.68 -26.88
N LEU A 13 8.63 -1.19 -25.86
CA LEU A 13 7.76 -0.38 -25.00
C LEU A 13 8.54 0.66 -24.22
N ALA A 14 9.70 0.31 -23.67
CA ALA A 14 10.56 1.25 -22.96
C ALA A 14 11.09 2.39 -23.85
N GLU A 15 11.41 2.08 -25.11
CA GLU A 15 11.84 3.07 -26.10
C GLU A 15 10.69 4.00 -26.54
N GLU A 16 9.50 3.45 -26.77
CA GLU A 16 8.30 4.24 -27.04
C GLU A 16 7.96 5.16 -25.85
N LEU A 17 8.01 4.62 -24.64
CA LEU A 17 7.77 5.37 -23.41
C LEU A 17 8.77 6.52 -23.25
N ALA A 18 10.07 6.26 -23.48
CA ALA A 18 11.09 7.30 -23.43
C ALA A 18 10.82 8.42 -24.45
N ARG A 19 10.46 8.07 -25.69
CA ARG A 19 10.08 9.04 -26.72
C ARG A 19 8.88 9.90 -26.30
N ARG A 20 7.83 9.28 -25.76
CA ARG A 20 6.60 9.99 -25.35
C ARG A 20 6.81 10.92 -24.16
N MET A 21 7.63 10.50 -23.21
CA MET A 21 7.92 11.29 -22.00
C MET A 21 9.03 12.33 -22.24
N GLY A 22 9.63 12.37 -23.44
CA GLY A 22 10.75 13.27 -23.75
C GLY A 22 12.05 12.90 -23.03
N HIS A 23 12.19 11.67 -22.56
CA HIS A 23 13.40 11.20 -21.90
C HIS A 23 14.44 10.76 -22.93
N GLY A 24 15.70 11.16 -22.72
CA GLY A 24 16.83 10.72 -23.55
C GLY A 24 17.28 9.28 -23.30
N ASN A 25 16.71 8.58 -22.31
CA ASN A 25 17.11 7.22 -21.95
C ASN A 25 15.92 6.34 -21.50
N LYS A 26 15.82 5.14 -22.06
CA LYS A 26 14.84 4.09 -21.69
C LYS A 26 14.85 3.76 -20.20
N THR A 27 16.02 3.76 -19.55
CA THR A 27 16.11 3.47 -18.11
C THR A 27 15.46 4.56 -17.26
N GLN A 28 15.57 5.82 -17.67
CA GLN A 28 14.92 6.93 -16.97
C GLN A 28 13.40 6.85 -17.13
N ALA A 29 12.92 6.60 -18.35
CA ALA A 29 11.51 6.43 -18.63
C ALA A 29 10.88 5.26 -17.85
N ILE A 30 11.57 4.10 -17.81
CA ILE A 30 11.13 2.95 -17.01
C ILE A 30 11.08 3.32 -15.52
N ARG A 31 12.11 4.01 -14.99
CA ARG A 31 12.14 4.40 -13.57
C ARG A 31 10.95 5.29 -13.20
N ASP A 32 10.67 6.29 -14.01
CA ASP A 32 9.61 7.26 -13.71
C ASP A 32 8.22 6.62 -13.86
N ALA A 33 8.01 5.77 -14.87
CA ALA A 33 6.77 5.00 -14.99
C ALA A 33 6.55 4.01 -13.84
N LEU A 34 7.61 3.32 -13.37
CA LEU A 34 7.53 2.46 -12.19
C LEU A 34 7.18 3.25 -10.94
N ARG A 35 7.79 4.44 -10.75
CA ARG A 35 7.46 5.31 -9.61
C ARG A 35 5.99 5.71 -9.64
N SER A 36 5.49 6.19 -10.78
CA SER A 36 4.08 6.58 -10.90
C SER A 36 3.12 5.40 -10.67
N GLN A 37 3.46 4.19 -11.11
CA GLN A 37 2.64 3.00 -10.82
C GLN A 37 2.65 2.61 -9.35
N LEU A 38 3.79 2.74 -8.67
CA LEU A 38 3.87 2.50 -7.23
C LEU A 38 3.04 3.52 -6.46
N GLU A 39 3.12 4.81 -6.81
CA GLU A 39 2.32 5.88 -6.20
C GLU A 39 0.82 5.63 -6.39
N LEU A 40 0.37 5.28 -7.61
CA LEU A 40 -1.03 4.95 -7.88
C LEU A 40 -1.52 3.73 -7.09
N THR A 41 -0.67 2.70 -6.99
CA THR A 41 -1.02 1.48 -6.26
C THR A 41 -1.12 1.74 -4.76
N GLN A 42 -0.20 2.54 -4.23
CA GLN A 42 -0.22 2.95 -2.83
C GLN A 42 -1.45 3.81 -2.52
N ALA A 43 -1.73 4.83 -3.33
CA ALA A 43 -2.92 5.68 -3.16
C ALA A 43 -4.22 4.86 -3.19
N ARG A 44 -4.29 3.84 -4.06
CA ARG A 44 -5.45 2.93 -4.11
C ARG A 44 -5.57 2.06 -2.86
N ALA A 45 -4.45 1.60 -2.31
CA ALA A 45 -4.44 0.82 -1.08
C ALA A 45 -4.87 1.68 0.13
N GLU A 46 -4.38 2.93 0.19
CA GLU A 46 -4.77 3.92 1.21
C GLU A 46 -6.26 4.26 1.12
N ALA A 47 -6.76 4.58 -0.09
CA ALA A 47 -8.18 4.82 -0.32
C ALA A 47 -9.06 3.64 0.10
N ARG A 48 -8.63 2.40 -0.20
CA ARG A 48 -9.35 1.19 0.23
C ARG A 48 -9.35 1.02 1.75
N ALA A 49 -8.25 1.37 2.42
CA ALA A 49 -8.19 1.31 3.88
C ALA A 49 -9.13 2.34 4.51
N GLU A 50 -9.16 3.57 3.96
CA GLU A 50 -10.09 4.61 4.39
C GLU A 50 -11.55 4.21 4.17
N GLU A 51 -11.89 3.64 3.01
CA GLU A 51 -13.25 3.12 2.74
C GLU A 51 -13.67 2.06 3.77
N ILE A 52 -12.78 1.13 4.13
CA ILE A 52 -13.07 0.11 5.14
C ILE A 52 -13.26 0.76 6.52
N LEU A 53 -12.41 1.71 6.90
CA LEU A 53 -12.53 2.41 8.17
C LEU A 53 -13.82 3.23 8.25
N ASP A 54 -14.26 3.82 7.14
CA ASP A 54 -15.52 4.56 7.08
C ASP A 54 -16.73 3.65 7.30
N VAL A 55 -16.76 2.47 6.67
CA VAL A 55 -17.81 1.45 6.92
C VAL A 55 -17.77 0.96 8.37
N LEU A 56 -16.58 0.70 8.92
CA LEU A 56 -16.45 0.32 10.32
C LEU A 56 -17.00 1.43 11.24
N ALA A 57 -16.71 2.69 10.94
CA ALA A 57 -17.12 3.83 11.76
C ALA A 57 -18.61 4.17 11.66
N THR A 58 -19.19 4.06 10.47
CA THR A 58 -20.56 4.53 10.18
C THR A 58 -21.61 3.43 10.25
N GLU A 59 -21.23 2.17 10.04
CA GLU A 59 -22.18 1.04 10.00
C GLU A 59 -21.93 0.05 11.14
N ILE A 60 -20.68 -0.38 11.36
CA ILE A 60 -20.38 -1.50 12.27
C ILE A 60 -20.25 -1.07 13.74
N TRP A 61 -19.37 -0.10 14.05
CA TRP A 61 -19.18 0.39 15.42
C TRP A 61 -20.46 0.96 16.03
N PRO A 62 -21.39 1.57 15.26
CA PRO A 62 -22.68 1.97 15.78
C PRO A 62 -23.51 0.84 16.40
N MET A 63 -23.32 -0.39 15.93
CA MET A 63 -24.03 -1.57 16.42
C MET A 63 -23.41 -2.17 17.68
N LEU A 64 -22.21 -1.74 18.09
CA LEU A 64 -21.57 -2.27 19.29
C LEU A 64 -22.31 -1.83 20.56
N PRO A 65 -22.65 -2.76 21.46
CA PRO A 65 -23.40 -2.47 22.68
C PRO A 65 -22.59 -1.70 23.73
N ASP A 66 -21.26 -1.85 23.71
CA ASP A 66 -20.33 -1.13 24.56
C ASP A 66 -19.21 -0.54 23.69
N ARG A 67 -18.97 0.76 23.86
CA ARG A 67 -17.92 1.52 23.16
C ARG A 67 -16.93 2.15 24.14
N THR A 68 -16.95 1.69 25.40
CA THR A 68 -16.03 2.17 26.42
C THR A 68 -14.60 1.86 25.97
N PRO A 69 -13.70 2.85 25.92
CA PRO A 69 -12.31 2.60 25.58
C PRO A 69 -11.70 1.58 26.55
N ILE A 70 -11.08 0.53 26.01
CA ILE A 70 -10.36 -0.44 26.83
C ILE A 70 -8.99 0.12 27.20
N THR A 71 -8.57 -0.14 28.44
CA THR A 71 -7.22 0.15 28.91
C THR A 71 -6.19 -0.74 28.21
N LYS A 72 -4.92 -0.34 28.25
CA LYS A 72 -3.82 -1.14 27.73
C LYS A 72 -3.82 -2.56 28.32
N VAL A 73 -3.99 -2.68 29.64
CA VAL A 73 -4.01 -3.97 30.35
C VAL A 73 -5.16 -4.86 29.86
N GLN A 74 -6.37 -4.31 29.71
CA GLN A 74 -7.51 -5.06 29.17
C GLN A 74 -7.27 -5.52 27.73
N ARG A 75 -6.62 -4.68 26.91
CA ARG A 75 -6.27 -5.06 25.54
C ARG A 75 -5.25 -6.20 25.52
N GLU A 76 -4.25 -6.14 26.39
CA GLU A 76 -3.21 -7.18 26.50
C GLU A 76 -3.83 -8.52 26.94
N ASP A 77 -4.74 -8.49 27.92
CA ASP A 77 -5.51 -9.66 28.37
C ASP A 77 -6.36 -10.28 27.24
N ILE A 78 -7.10 -9.45 26.48
CA ILE A 78 -7.88 -9.91 25.32
C ILE A 78 -7.00 -10.54 24.23
N LEU A 79 -5.80 -10.00 24.01
CA LEU A 79 -4.84 -10.50 23.01
C LEU A 79 -4.05 -11.73 23.50
N GLY A 80 -4.21 -12.12 24.77
CA GLY A 80 -3.48 -13.22 25.38
C GLY A 80 -2.00 -12.93 25.62
N TYR A 81 -1.62 -11.65 25.72
CA TYR A 81 -0.27 -11.28 26.09
C TYR A 81 -0.06 -11.52 27.59
N ASP A 82 0.99 -12.23 27.94
CA ASP A 82 1.45 -12.34 29.32
C ASP A 82 1.98 -10.96 29.77
N SER A 83 1.49 -10.50 30.92
CA SER A 83 1.81 -9.19 31.49
C SER A 83 3.28 -9.05 31.95
N GLU A 84 4.01 -10.15 32.09
CA GLU A 84 5.43 -10.17 32.45
C GLU A 84 6.34 -10.31 31.23
N THR A 85 5.96 -11.07 30.19
CA THR A 85 6.84 -11.36 29.03
C THR A 85 6.48 -10.62 27.75
N GLY A 86 5.26 -10.09 27.60
CA GLY A 86 4.79 -9.38 26.41
C GLY A 86 4.73 -10.24 25.13
N VAL A 87 4.94 -11.56 25.26
CA VAL A 87 4.89 -12.61 24.22
C VAL A 87 4.42 -13.89 24.89
#